data_AF-A0A956KGW4-F1
#
_entry.id   AF-A0A956KGW4-F1
#
_cell.length_a   1.000
_cell.length_b   1.000
_cell.length_c   1.000
_cell.angle_alpha   90.00
_cell.angle_beta   90.00
_cell.angle_gamma   90.00
#
_symmetry.space_group_name_H-M   'P 1'
#
loop_
_entity.id
_entity.type
_entity.pdbx_description
1 polymer ?
#
loop_
_entity_poly.entity_id
_entity_poly.type
_entity_poly.pdbx_seq_one_letter_code
_entity_poly.pdbx_strand_id
1 'polypeptide(L)'
;MKGAIIGAIAGLVVTLVMFAKRGSTRKKVLAALSTQGPQAARAVLDKRVAPTAKISTSRFLDVRERVCALAVIGDVDALQRELEAMTGSLTVVSQVGVLGWLATALRLPDPSPAIAKVEEHASRLESEGGRMMALAKRKMRALADLAAALQSGAQLAADTRRDIDAVSNDGGFVQVVIWQALRRYLQAAGEAEKAEVYAMRVRSVTTAFE
;
A
#
# COMPACT_ATOMS: atom_id res chain seq x y z
N MET A 1 22.18 -21.62 -24.03
CA MET A 1 20.73 -21.89 -23.84
C MET A 1 20.37 -22.52 -22.50
N LYS A 2 21.15 -23.46 -21.92
CA LYS A 2 20.81 -24.10 -20.62
C LYS A 2 20.79 -23.15 -19.39
N GLY A 3 21.62 -22.10 -19.37
CA GLY A 3 21.67 -21.14 -18.25
C GLY A 3 20.45 -20.19 -18.14
N ALA A 4 19.81 -19.85 -19.26
CA ALA A 4 18.65 -18.96 -19.27
C ALA A 4 17.38 -19.64 -18.73
N ILE A 5 17.24 -20.95 -18.98
CA ILE A 5 16.11 -21.77 -18.51
C ILE A 5 16.19 -21.96 -16.98
N ILE A 6 17.38 -22.19 -16.45
CA ILE A 6 17.61 -22.34 -14.99
C ILE A 6 17.34 -21.02 -14.27
N GLY A 7 17.76 -19.88 -14.83
CA GLY A 7 17.48 -18.55 -14.27
C GLY A 7 15.98 -18.21 -14.25
N ALA A 8 15.23 -18.57 -15.31
CA ALA A 8 13.79 -18.34 -15.38
C ALA A 8 13.00 -19.21 -14.38
N ILE A 9 13.38 -20.48 -14.22
CA ILE A 9 12.74 -21.38 -13.25
C ILE A 9 13.05 -20.93 -11.82
N ALA A 10 14.29 -20.57 -11.50
CA ALA A 10 14.64 -20.04 -10.20
C ALA A 10 13.90 -18.72 -9.90
N GLY A 11 13.80 -17.82 -10.88
CA GLY A 11 13.02 -16.58 -10.77
C GLY A 11 11.54 -16.85 -10.51
N LEU A 12 10.95 -17.83 -11.21
CA LEU A 12 9.55 -18.23 -11.04
C LEU A 12 9.30 -18.85 -9.65
N VAL A 13 10.20 -19.72 -9.18
CA VAL A 13 10.11 -20.36 -7.86
C VAL A 13 10.27 -19.34 -6.74
N VAL A 14 11.23 -18.41 -6.84
CA VAL A 14 11.39 -17.31 -5.88
C VAL A 14 10.13 -16.44 -5.86
N THR A 15 9.57 -16.15 -7.03
CA THR A 15 8.33 -15.37 -7.16
C THR A 15 7.15 -16.10 -6.50
N LEU A 16 6.95 -17.38 -6.79
CA LEU A 16 5.92 -18.22 -6.19
C LEU A 16 6.05 -18.32 -4.67
N VAL A 17 7.26 -18.55 -4.15
CA VAL A 17 7.54 -18.61 -2.71
C VAL A 17 7.28 -17.24 -2.05
N MET A 18 7.63 -16.13 -2.71
CA MET A 18 7.31 -14.78 -2.22
C MET A 18 5.80 -14.54 -2.16
N PHE A 19 5.04 -14.93 -3.19
CA PHE A 19 3.58 -14.82 -3.19
C PHE A 19 2.91 -15.68 -2.12
N ALA A 20 3.35 -16.93 -1.95
CA ALA A 20 2.84 -17.82 -0.91
C ALA A 20 3.13 -17.30 0.52
N LYS A 21 4.35 -16.78 0.76
CA LYS A 21 4.73 -16.18 2.06
C LYS A 21 3.93 -14.92 2.39
N ARG A 22 3.59 -14.11 1.39
CA ARG A 22 2.73 -12.91 1.58
C ARG A 22 1.32 -13.30 1.97
N GLY A 23 0.73 -14.28 1.28
CA GLY A 23 -0.58 -14.83 1.62
C GLY A 23 -0.62 -15.30 3.08
N SER A 24 0.32 -16.14 3.51
CA SER A 24 0.39 -16.66 4.89
C SER A 24 0.57 -15.56 5.96
N THR A 25 1.39 -14.55 5.69
CA THR A 25 1.64 -13.45 6.64
C THR A 25 0.38 -12.63 6.89
N ARG A 26 -0.31 -12.22 5.81
CA ARG A 26 -1.55 -11.45 5.91
C ARG A 26 -2.58 -12.18 6.76
N LYS A 27 -2.76 -13.49 6.55
CA LYS A 27 -3.64 -14.32 7.37
C LYS A 27 -3.29 -14.27 8.85
N LYS A 28 -2.01 -14.46 9.19
CA LYS A 28 -1.54 -14.46 10.59
C LYS A 28 -1.73 -13.12 11.28
N VAL A 29 -1.44 -12.02 10.58
CA VAL A 29 -1.62 -10.66 11.11
C VAL A 29 -3.11 -10.36 11.32
N LEU A 30 -3.97 -10.69 10.36
CA LEU A 30 -5.41 -10.47 10.47
C LEU A 30 -6.05 -11.36 11.55
N ALA A 31 -5.65 -12.63 11.65
CA ALA A 31 -6.11 -13.53 12.70
C ALA A 31 -5.68 -13.06 14.10
N ALA A 32 -4.44 -12.58 14.24
CA ALA A 32 -4.01 -11.98 15.51
C ALA A 32 -4.78 -10.69 15.82
N LEU A 33 -5.10 -9.89 14.81
CA LEU A 33 -5.89 -8.67 14.96
C LEU A 33 -7.31 -8.96 15.45
N SER A 34 -7.98 -9.96 14.86
CA SER A 34 -9.36 -10.31 15.22
C SER A 34 -9.48 -11.00 16.57
N THR A 35 -8.51 -11.84 16.95
CA THR A 35 -8.59 -12.67 18.17
C THR A 35 -7.92 -12.06 19.39
N GLN A 36 -6.82 -11.32 19.21
CA GLN A 36 -5.94 -10.85 20.29
C GLN A 36 -5.74 -9.33 20.28
N GLY A 37 -6.23 -8.65 19.24
CA GLY A 37 -6.18 -7.20 19.12
C GLY A 37 -4.90 -6.64 18.50
N PRO A 38 -4.78 -5.30 18.42
CA PRO A 38 -3.76 -4.61 17.63
C PRO A 38 -2.32 -4.91 18.04
N GLN A 39 -2.04 -5.03 19.34
CA GLN A 39 -0.68 -5.29 19.85
C GLN A 39 -0.16 -6.67 19.42
N ALA A 40 -1.02 -7.69 19.43
CA ALA A 40 -0.66 -9.03 18.97
C ALA A 40 -0.43 -9.05 17.45
N ALA A 41 -1.29 -8.39 16.67
CA ALA A 41 -1.12 -8.24 15.23
C ALA A 41 0.21 -7.54 14.89
N ARG A 42 0.55 -6.49 15.66
CA ARG A 42 1.82 -5.77 15.54
C ARG A 42 3.02 -6.68 15.81
N ALA A 43 2.97 -7.48 16.88
CA ALA A 43 4.04 -8.43 17.19
C ALA A 43 4.23 -9.49 16.08
N VAL A 44 3.14 -9.97 15.47
CA VAL A 44 3.21 -10.89 14.31
C VAL A 44 3.86 -10.21 13.11
N LEU A 45 3.50 -8.96 12.84
CA LEU A 45 4.06 -8.17 11.74
C LEU A 45 5.56 -7.93 11.93
N ASP A 46 5.99 -7.55 13.14
CA ASP A 46 7.39 -7.28 13.46
C ASP A 46 8.28 -8.51 13.31
N LYS A 47 7.78 -9.69 13.68
CA LYS A 47 8.49 -10.97 13.44
C LYS A 47 8.74 -11.25 11.96
N ARG A 48 7.87 -10.76 11.06
CA ARG A 48 7.97 -11.02 9.63
C ARG A 48 8.73 -9.93 8.87
N VAL A 49 8.48 -8.67 9.19
CA VAL A 49 9.19 -7.52 8.63
C VAL A 49 9.47 -6.58 9.78
N ALA A 50 10.67 -6.64 10.37
CA ALA A 50 11.07 -5.70 11.41
C ALA A 50 11.08 -4.25 10.88
N PRO A 51 10.84 -3.24 11.76
CA PRO A 51 10.98 -1.85 11.39
C PRO A 51 12.40 -1.58 10.89
N THR A 52 12.54 -0.78 9.83
CA THR A 52 13.83 -0.40 9.27
C THR A 52 13.77 1.00 8.70
N ALA A 53 14.72 1.85 9.08
CA ALA A 53 14.88 3.18 8.52
C ALA A 53 15.43 3.12 7.10
N LYS A 54 16.46 2.30 6.85
CA LYS A 54 17.11 2.19 5.54
C LYS A 54 16.46 1.10 4.70
N ILE A 55 15.96 1.46 3.52
CA ILE A 55 15.23 0.54 2.62
C ILE A 55 16.07 0.24 1.39
N SER A 56 16.48 -1.02 1.25
CA SER A 56 17.08 -1.53 0.02
C SER A 56 16.00 -1.90 -1.01
N THR A 57 16.36 -1.92 -2.29
CA THR A 57 15.47 -2.40 -3.37
C THR A 57 14.94 -3.82 -3.10
N SER A 58 15.75 -4.70 -2.51
CA SER A 58 15.36 -6.07 -2.15
C SER A 58 14.30 -6.13 -1.05
N ARG A 59 14.22 -5.10 -0.20
CA ARG A 59 13.27 -5.00 0.93
C ARG A 59 12.04 -4.15 0.58
N PHE A 60 12.04 -3.48 -0.57
CA PHE A 60 10.97 -2.58 -1.01
C PHE A 60 9.57 -3.17 -0.80
N LEU A 61 9.31 -4.37 -1.31
CA LEU A 61 7.98 -4.97 -1.24
C LEU A 61 7.60 -5.37 0.20
N ASP A 62 8.56 -5.79 1.02
CA ASP A 62 8.32 -6.13 2.43
C ASP A 62 7.97 -4.87 3.24
N VAL A 63 8.70 -3.76 3.03
CA VAL A 63 8.44 -2.49 3.73
C VAL A 63 7.13 -1.86 3.25
N ARG A 64 6.87 -1.89 1.94
CA ARG A 64 5.60 -1.45 1.35
C ARG A 64 4.40 -2.17 1.97
N GLU A 65 4.51 -3.49 2.13
CA GLU A 65 3.47 -4.29 2.77
C GLU A 65 3.31 -3.94 4.25
N ARG A 66 4.43 -3.72 4.95
CA ARG A 66 4.44 -3.36 6.37
C ARG A 66 3.73 -2.05 6.66
N VAL A 67 3.99 -0.99 5.88
CA VAL A 67 3.34 0.32 6.12
C VAL A 67 1.83 0.23 5.88
N CYS A 68 1.38 -0.55 4.89
CA CYS A 68 -0.04 -0.80 4.68
C CYS A 68 -0.65 -1.67 5.80
N ALA A 69 0.08 -2.68 6.28
CA ALA A 69 -0.36 -3.54 7.39
C ALA A 69 -0.54 -2.73 8.68
N LEU A 70 0.39 -1.83 9.00
CA LEU A 70 0.30 -0.91 10.12
C LEU A 70 -0.98 -0.07 10.09
N ALA A 71 -1.32 0.47 8.92
CA ALA A 71 -2.55 1.22 8.75
C ALA A 71 -3.80 0.35 8.94
N VAL A 72 -3.77 -0.92 8.52
CA VAL A 72 -4.89 -1.86 8.71
C VAL A 72 -5.03 -2.29 10.17
N ILE A 73 -3.92 -2.47 10.89
CA ILE A 73 -3.89 -2.71 12.34
C ILE A 73 -4.43 -1.50 13.11
N GLY A 74 -4.26 -0.29 12.57
CA GLY A 74 -4.65 0.97 13.21
C GLY A 74 -3.55 1.59 14.07
N ASP A 75 -2.30 1.11 13.96
CA ASP A 75 -1.14 1.66 14.67
C ASP A 75 -0.53 2.82 13.87
N VAL A 76 -1.25 3.95 13.88
CA VAL A 76 -0.92 5.16 13.12
C VAL A 76 0.38 5.80 13.60
N ASP A 77 0.64 5.77 14.90
CA ASP A 77 1.87 6.34 15.49
C ASP A 77 3.12 5.57 15.03
N ALA A 78 3.07 4.24 14.98
CA ALA A 78 4.17 3.47 14.42
C ALA A 78 4.31 3.69 12.91
N LEU A 79 3.20 3.81 12.18
CA LEU A 79 3.22 4.12 10.75
C LEU A 79 3.94 5.44 10.47
N GLN A 80 3.52 6.53 11.11
CA GLN A 80 4.12 7.85 10.90
C GLN A 80 5.61 7.86 11.26
N ARG A 81 5.98 7.32 12.42
CA ARG A 81 7.40 7.22 12.83
C ARG A 81 8.23 6.43 11.83
N GLU A 82 7.72 5.31 11.32
CA GLU A 82 8.44 4.53 10.32
C GLU A 82 8.59 5.29 9.01
N LEU A 83 7.54 6.00 8.56
CA LEU A 83 7.58 6.80 7.33
C LEU A 83 8.57 7.96 7.40
N GLU A 84 8.59 8.67 8.53
CA GLU A 84 9.49 9.80 8.77
C GLU A 84 10.97 9.37 8.88
N ALA A 85 11.23 8.16 9.38
CA ALA A 85 12.57 7.61 9.48
C ALA A 85 13.10 7.01 8.15
N MET A 86 12.28 6.92 7.10
CA MET A 86 12.66 6.22 5.87
C MET A 86 13.79 6.92 5.11
N THR A 87 14.80 6.13 4.76
CA THR A 87 15.92 6.52 3.90
C THR A 87 16.18 5.42 2.87
N GLY A 88 16.75 5.78 1.71
CA GLY A 88 16.99 4.82 0.63
C GLY A 88 17.09 5.50 -0.72
N SER A 89 16.94 4.73 -1.80
CA SER A 89 16.84 5.30 -3.13
C SER A 89 15.53 6.08 -3.27
N LEU A 90 15.56 7.20 -4.03
CA LEU A 90 14.39 8.03 -4.31
C LEU A 90 13.18 7.19 -4.74
N THR A 91 13.38 6.29 -5.70
CA THR A 91 12.37 5.37 -6.22
C THR A 91 11.65 4.57 -5.13
N VAL A 92 12.42 4.04 -4.18
CA VAL A 92 11.91 3.17 -3.13
C VAL A 92 11.18 4.01 -2.09
N VAL A 93 11.82 5.08 -1.60
CA VAL A 93 11.25 5.95 -0.56
C VAL A 93 9.98 6.63 -1.05
N SER A 94 9.95 7.17 -2.28
CA SER A 94 8.75 7.80 -2.82
C SER A 94 7.59 6.84 -2.99
N GLN A 95 7.82 5.62 -3.49
CA GLN A 95 6.74 4.64 -3.68
C GLN A 95 6.18 4.12 -2.34
N VAL A 96 7.04 3.86 -1.37
CA VAL A 96 6.58 3.49 -0.01
C VAL A 96 5.90 4.68 0.66
N GLY A 97 6.45 5.89 0.51
CA GLY A 97 5.93 7.13 1.06
C GLY A 97 4.51 7.43 0.56
N VAL A 98 4.27 7.41 -0.76
CA VAL A 98 2.94 7.63 -1.34
C VAL A 98 1.90 6.68 -0.74
N LEU A 99 2.20 5.38 -0.67
CA LEU A 99 1.27 4.40 -0.12
C LEU A 99 1.08 4.54 1.40
N GLY A 100 2.16 4.76 2.14
CA GLY A 100 2.13 4.91 3.59
C GLY A 100 1.39 6.16 4.04
N TRP A 101 1.64 7.30 3.39
CA TRP A 101 0.93 8.54 3.68
C TRP A 101 -0.52 8.51 3.21
N LEU A 102 -0.83 7.86 2.08
CA LEU A 102 -2.23 7.59 1.71
C LEU A 102 -2.93 6.75 2.78
N ALA A 103 -2.27 5.69 3.27
CA ALA A 103 -2.81 4.85 4.33
C ALA A 103 -3.00 5.62 5.65
N THR A 104 -2.09 6.55 5.95
CA THR A 104 -2.19 7.47 7.10
C THR A 104 -3.40 8.40 6.94
N ALA A 105 -3.61 8.99 5.76
CA ALA A 105 -4.74 9.87 5.48
C ALA A 105 -6.10 9.19 5.73
N LEU A 106 -6.19 7.87 5.49
CA LEU A 106 -7.41 7.12 5.78
C LEU A 106 -7.74 7.00 7.27
N ARG A 107 -6.75 7.19 8.15
CA ARG A 107 -6.87 6.98 9.60
C ARG A 107 -6.94 8.26 10.41
N LEU A 108 -6.48 9.37 9.85
CA LEU A 108 -6.53 10.66 10.53
C LEU A 108 -7.93 11.29 10.42
N PRO A 109 -8.39 12.00 11.49
CA PRO A 109 -9.58 12.85 11.42
C PRO A 109 -9.43 13.93 10.35
N ASP A 110 -8.29 14.62 10.36
CA ASP A 110 -7.87 15.55 9.30
C ASP A 110 -6.84 14.85 8.38
N PRO A 111 -7.21 14.50 7.14
CA PRO A 111 -6.31 13.84 6.21
C PRO A 111 -5.32 14.80 5.53
N SER A 112 -5.50 16.12 5.60
CA SER A 112 -4.75 17.09 4.80
C SER A 112 -3.23 17.02 4.95
N PRO A 113 -2.64 16.91 6.16
CA PRO A 113 -1.18 16.80 6.30
C PRO A 113 -0.61 15.56 5.60
N ALA A 114 -1.32 14.44 5.69
CA ALA A 114 -0.91 13.20 5.04
C ALA A 114 -1.09 13.26 3.52
N ILE A 115 -2.17 13.87 3.01
CA ILE A 115 -2.37 14.11 1.58
C ILE A 115 -1.24 14.99 1.00
N ALA A 116 -0.83 16.04 1.72
CA ALA A 116 0.29 16.89 1.30
C ALA A 116 1.59 16.09 1.16
N LYS A 117 1.84 15.13 2.06
CA LYS A 117 2.98 14.21 1.96
C LYS A 117 2.88 13.25 0.78
N VAL A 118 1.68 12.76 0.45
CA VAL A 118 1.48 11.95 -0.76
C VAL A 118 1.88 12.75 -2.00
N GLU A 119 1.42 14.00 -2.11
CA GLU A 119 1.74 14.88 -3.23
C GLU A 119 3.23 15.19 -3.31
N GLU A 120 3.86 15.50 -2.17
CA GLU A 120 5.31 15.73 -2.08
C GLU A 120 6.11 14.55 -2.66
N HIS A 121 5.80 13.32 -2.25
CA HIS A 121 6.52 12.13 -2.72
C HIS A 121 6.26 11.82 -4.20
N ALA A 122 5.02 12.00 -4.68
CA ALA A 122 4.67 11.77 -6.08
C ALA A 122 5.35 12.79 -7.00
N SER A 123 5.30 14.08 -6.64
CA SER A 123 5.94 15.17 -7.38
C SER A 123 7.47 15.05 -7.38
N ARG A 124 8.08 14.66 -6.25
CA ARG A 124 9.52 14.40 -6.22
C ARG A 124 9.92 13.24 -7.12
N LEU A 125 9.15 12.16 -7.15
CA LEU A 125 9.43 11.04 -8.06
C LEU A 125 9.28 11.46 -9.53
N GLU A 126 8.34 12.33 -9.82
CA GLU A 126 8.12 12.84 -11.17
C GLU A 126 9.28 13.72 -11.66
N SER A 127 9.76 14.65 -10.83
CA SER A 127 10.83 15.58 -11.18
C SER A 127 12.22 14.93 -11.18
N GLU A 128 12.53 14.13 -10.16
CA GLU A 128 13.88 13.57 -9.94
C GLU A 128 14.02 12.13 -10.45
N GLY A 129 12.91 11.43 -10.74
CA GLY A 129 12.95 10.04 -11.19
C GLY A 129 13.48 9.88 -12.63
N GLY A 130 14.21 8.80 -12.89
CA GLY A 130 14.75 8.51 -14.22
C GLY A 130 13.67 8.27 -15.29
N ARG A 131 14.02 8.46 -16.57
CA ARG A 131 13.11 8.26 -17.72
C ARG A 131 12.53 6.85 -17.81
N MET A 132 13.27 5.83 -17.35
CA MET A 132 12.82 4.43 -17.32
C MET A 132 11.71 4.16 -16.30
N MET A 133 11.30 5.17 -15.52
CA MET A 133 10.32 5.03 -14.44
C MET A 133 8.90 5.48 -14.80
N ALA A 134 8.58 5.66 -16.08
CA ALA A 134 7.29 6.19 -16.54
C ALA A 134 6.09 5.49 -15.88
N LEU A 135 6.11 4.15 -15.80
CA LEU A 135 5.02 3.39 -15.16
C LEU A 135 4.91 3.66 -13.66
N ALA A 136 6.03 3.73 -12.94
CA ALA A 136 6.04 4.01 -11.51
C ALA A 136 5.55 5.43 -11.22
N LYS A 137 6.02 6.42 -12.00
CA LYS A 137 5.56 7.82 -11.92
C LYS A 137 4.04 7.90 -12.12
N ARG A 138 3.52 7.27 -13.19
CA ARG A 138 2.09 7.27 -13.51
C ARG A 138 1.25 6.67 -12.38
N LYS A 139 1.67 5.53 -11.83
CA LYS A 139 1.00 4.91 -10.67
C LYS A 139 1.02 5.80 -9.43
N MET A 140 2.15 6.44 -9.13
CA MET A 140 2.25 7.32 -7.95
C MET A 140 1.41 8.58 -8.12
N ARG A 141 1.37 9.16 -9.33
CA ARG A 141 0.49 10.28 -9.64
C ARG A 141 -0.98 9.91 -9.47
N ALA A 142 -1.39 8.74 -9.97
CA ALA A 142 -2.77 8.27 -9.80
C ALA A 142 -3.17 8.08 -8.32
N LEU A 143 -2.23 7.68 -7.46
CA LEU A 143 -2.47 7.59 -6.02
C LEU A 143 -2.52 8.96 -5.33
N ALA A 144 -1.75 9.95 -5.81
CA ALA A 144 -1.83 11.33 -5.36
C ALA A 144 -3.17 11.97 -5.76
N ASP A 145 -3.65 11.72 -6.98
CA ASP A 145 -4.97 12.16 -7.44
C ASP A 145 -6.08 11.54 -6.57
N LEU A 146 -5.97 10.24 -6.24
CA LEU A 146 -6.89 9.59 -5.30
C LEU A 146 -6.85 10.26 -3.93
N ALA A 147 -5.67 10.56 -3.40
CA ALA A 147 -5.51 11.25 -2.12
C ALA A 147 -6.17 12.64 -2.13
N ALA A 148 -5.98 13.43 -3.19
CA ALA A 148 -6.62 14.73 -3.36
C ALA A 148 -8.15 14.61 -3.50
N ALA A 149 -8.63 13.58 -4.17
CA ALA A 149 -10.06 13.30 -4.32
C ALA A 149 -10.72 12.87 -2.99
N LEU A 150 -9.98 12.31 -2.03
CA LEU A 150 -10.50 12.03 -0.68
C LEU A 150 -10.94 13.31 0.06
N GLN A 151 -10.25 14.43 -0.20
CA GLN A 151 -10.56 15.71 0.44
C GLN A 151 -11.62 16.51 -0.33
N SER A 152 -11.51 16.53 -1.66
CA SER A 152 -12.35 17.38 -2.52
C SER A 152 -13.62 16.70 -3.01
N GLY A 153 -13.69 15.36 -2.99
CA GLY A 153 -14.75 14.60 -3.68
C GLY A 153 -14.66 14.67 -5.21
N ALA A 154 -13.59 15.27 -5.76
CA ALA A 154 -13.45 15.47 -7.20
C ALA A 154 -13.45 14.14 -7.97
N GLN A 155 -14.06 14.14 -9.14
CA GLN A 155 -14.18 12.93 -9.95
C GLN A 155 -12.82 12.51 -10.53
N LEU A 156 -12.42 11.27 -10.29
CA LEU A 156 -11.20 10.71 -10.87
C LEU A 156 -11.41 10.39 -12.36
N ALA A 157 -10.43 10.78 -13.19
CA ALA A 157 -10.39 10.43 -14.60
C ALA A 157 -10.35 8.90 -14.81
N ALA A 158 -10.85 8.42 -15.94
CA ALA A 158 -10.94 6.99 -16.24
C ALA A 158 -9.57 6.30 -16.24
N ASP A 159 -8.55 6.95 -16.80
CA ASP A 159 -7.18 6.42 -16.81
C ASP A 159 -6.56 6.38 -15.41
N THR A 160 -6.82 7.39 -14.58
CA THR A 160 -6.43 7.39 -13.15
C THR A 160 -7.04 6.21 -12.42
N ARG A 161 -8.34 5.94 -12.61
CA ARG A 161 -9.01 4.76 -12.01
C ARG A 161 -8.36 3.45 -12.46
N ARG A 162 -8.03 3.31 -13.76
CA ARG A 162 -7.34 2.12 -14.29
C ARG A 162 -5.98 1.91 -13.64
N ASP A 163 -5.20 2.97 -13.45
CA ASP A 163 -3.89 2.87 -12.81
C ASP A 163 -3.99 2.55 -11.31
N ILE A 164 -5.00 3.06 -10.60
CA ILE A 164 -5.29 2.68 -9.20
C ILE A 164 -5.66 1.20 -9.11
N ASP A 165 -6.53 0.70 -9.99
CA ASP A 165 -6.90 -0.70 -10.05
C ASP A 165 -5.68 -1.60 -10.26
N ALA A 166 -4.76 -1.18 -11.16
CA ALA A 166 -3.50 -1.87 -11.41
C ALA A 166 -2.54 -1.87 -10.20
N VAL A 167 -2.65 -0.91 -9.26
CA VAL A 167 -1.93 -0.97 -7.97
C VAL A 167 -2.63 -1.93 -7.02
N SER A 168 -3.97 -1.95 -6.98
CA SER A 168 -4.73 -2.84 -6.08
C SER A 168 -4.53 -4.33 -6.38
N ASN A 169 -4.19 -4.67 -7.63
CA ASN A 169 -3.90 -6.03 -8.07
C ASN A 169 -2.56 -6.58 -7.57
N ASP A 170 -1.71 -5.76 -6.93
CA ASP A 170 -0.46 -6.24 -6.31
C ASP A 170 -0.73 -7.17 -5.10
N GLY A 171 -1.96 -7.18 -4.58
CA GLY A 171 -2.39 -8.03 -3.47
C GLY A 171 -1.96 -7.52 -2.08
N GLY A 172 -1.99 -8.40 -1.09
CA GLY A 172 -1.53 -8.10 0.26
C GLY A 172 -2.41 -7.09 1.02
N PHE A 173 -1.77 -6.30 1.88
CA PHE A 173 -2.36 -5.17 2.59
C PHE A 173 -2.43 -3.91 1.73
N VAL A 174 -1.59 -3.80 0.69
CA VAL A 174 -1.69 -2.71 -0.31
C VAL A 174 -3.09 -2.70 -0.92
N GLN A 175 -3.58 -3.86 -1.36
CA GLN A 175 -4.94 -4.01 -1.90
C GLN A 175 -6.01 -3.52 -0.92
N VAL A 176 -5.89 -3.86 0.36
CA VAL A 176 -6.84 -3.44 1.41
C VAL A 176 -6.86 -1.92 1.56
N VAL A 177 -5.69 -1.29 1.61
CA VAL A 177 -5.55 0.18 1.70
C VAL A 177 -6.17 0.86 0.48
N ILE A 178 -5.86 0.38 -0.73
CA ILE A 178 -6.42 0.98 -1.96
C ILE A 178 -7.95 0.85 -2.00
N TRP A 179 -8.51 -0.29 -1.62
CA TRP A 179 -9.97 -0.44 -1.57
C TRP A 179 -10.62 0.40 -0.48
N GLN A 180 -9.96 0.58 0.68
CA GLN A 180 -10.43 1.51 1.72
C GLN A 180 -10.41 2.96 1.22
N ALA A 181 -9.36 3.36 0.49
CA ALA A 181 -9.28 4.68 -0.13
C ALA A 181 -10.38 4.89 -1.18
N LEU A 182 -10.55 3.94 -2.10
CA LEU A 182 -11.62 4.00 -3.11
C LEU A 182 -13.01 4.06 -2.47
N ARG A 183 -13.24 3.28 -1.41
CA ARG A 183 -14.50 3.35 -0.65
C ARG A 183 -14.72 4.75 -0.07
N ARG A 184 -13.74 5.32 0.65
CA ARG A 184 -13.86 6.65 1.28
C ARG A 184 -14.04 7.75 0.24
N TYR A 185 -13.34 7.65 -0.89
CA TYR A 185 -13.51 8.54 -2.04
C TYR A 185 -14.94 8.48 -2.59
N LEU A 186 -15.45 7.28 -2.88
CA LEU A 186 -16.80 7.11 -3.43
C LEU A 186 -17.89 7.58 -2.46
N GLN A 187 -17.67 7.42 -1.15
CA GLN A 187 -18.56 8.00 -0.13
C GLN A 187 -18.56 9.53 -0.19
N ALA A 188 -17.38 10.16 -0.29
CA ALA A 188 -17.27 11.62 -0.43
C ALA A 188 -17.88 12.13 -1.75
N ALA A 189 -17.83 11.33 -2.82
CA ALA A 189 -18.43 11.65 -4.11
C ALA A 189 -19.95 11.35 -4.19
N GLY A 190 -20.59 10.86 -3.12
CA GLY A 190 -22.02 10.51 -3.11
C GLY A 190 -22.36 9.20 -3.86
N GLU A 191 -21.36 8.40 -4.22
CA GLU A 191 -21.52 7.13 -4.95
C GLU A 191 -21.66 5.92 -4.00
N ALA A 192 -22.66 5.96 -3.10
CA ALA A 192 -22.81 5.01 -1.98
C ALA A 192 -22.86 3.53 -2.41
N GLU A 193 -23.59 3.20 -3.47
CA GLU A 193 -23.69 1.82 -3.98
C GLU A 193 -22.33 1.27 -4.41
N LYS A 194 -21.54 2.08 -5.11
CA LYS A 194 -20.19 1.69 -5.54
C LYS A 194 -19.24 1.59 -4.35
N ALA A 195 -19.39 2.46 -3.35
CA ALA A 195 -18.62 2.36 -2.11
C ALA A 195 -18.88 1.04 -1.38
N GLU A 196 -20.12 0.53 -1.40
CA GLU A 196 -20.47 -0.75 -0.77
C GLU A 196 -19.81 -1.95 -1.47
N VAL A 197 -19.60 -1.89 -2.79
CA VAL A 197 -18.81 -2.91 -3.51
C VAL A 197 -17.40 -3.02 -2.93
N TYR A 198 -16.74 -1.89 -2.66
CA TYR A 198 -15.42 -1.90 -2.03
C TYR A 198 -15.46 -2.30 -0.56
N ALA A 199 -16.53 -1.97 0.17
CA ALA A 199 -16.74 -2.45 1.53
C ALA A 199 -16.83 -3.99 1.57
N MET A 200 -17.60 -4.60 0.67
CA MET A 200 -17.69 -6.06 0.51
C MET A 200 -16.34 -6.68 0.15
N ARG A 201 -15.58 -6.06 -0.76
CA ARG A 201 -14.23 -6.53 -1.12
C ARG A 201 -13.26 -6.48 0.05
N VAL A 202 -13.27 -5.40 0.84
CA VAL A 202 -12.45 -5.31 2.05
C VAL A 202 -12.85 -6.40 3.04
N ARG A 203 -14.16 -6.56 3.30
CA ARG A 203 -14.66 -7.62 4.19
C ARG A 203 -14.21 -9.00 3.73
N SER A 204 -14.38 -9.33 2.44
CA SER A 204 -14.03 -10.67 1.93
C SER A 204 -12.55 -11.02 2.07
N VAL A 205 -11.64 -10.04 2.13
CA VAL A 205 -10.22 -10.30 2.38
C VAL A 205 -9.80 -10.16 3.84
N THR A 206 -10.59 -9.50 4.68
CA THR A 206 -10.30 -9.37 6.12
C THR A 206 -10.99 -10.43 6.97
N THR A 207 -12.18 -10.90 6.59
CA THR A 207 -12.98 -11.89 7.35
C THR A 207 -12.81 -13.33 6.84
N ALA A 208 -12.23 -13.55 5.67
CA ALA A 208 -11.96 -14.91 5.14
C ALA A 208 -10.91 -15.72 5.96
N PHE A 209 -10.56 -15.25 7.15
CA PHE A 209 -9.60 -15.86 8.07
C PHE A 209 -10.14 -16.04 9.50
N GLU A 210 -11.46 -15.86 9.67
CA GLU A 210 -12.24 -16.39 10.81
C GLU A 210 -12.61 -17.84 10.52
#